data_AF-A0A0A8X3E1-F1
#
_entry.id   AF-A0A0A8X3E1-F1
#
_cell.length_a   1.000
_cell.length_b   1.000
_cell.length_c   1.000
_cell.angle_alpha   90.00
_cell.angle_beta   90.00
_cell.angle_gamma   90.00
#
_symmetry.space_group_name_H-M   'P 1'
#
loop_
_entity.id
_entity.type
_entity.pdbx_description
1 polymer ?
#
loop_
_entity_poly.entity_id
_entity_poly.type
_entity_poly.pdbx_seq_one_letter_code
_entity_poly.pdbx_strand_id
1 'polypeptide(L)'
;MENKLKELRSSMNQTVLKNGSLNSAEKHRILENVLNGHVSKKNNFIAPILSVALSLVFMFSIGSYTYYNLFPDTRHSDISPPDTTMSESVDRKIKVETALEEKESAKEDNDKKWKDVTVLEQGTKYDMATNAKDYIASANRSIHQIPAPDSKLIQRGYDEMYFYYLEASAIQNGLNIIAVEGIDIEKDFDNLYNLTMIIYEEQGKRTDGVNLDGVNKFDAHKYWKEPTDEMKLALDYLQKLLNDLDIAINEEGIGQDNGYSYQGDGDKTEELQAFIDSYFGF
;
A
#
# COMPACT_ATOMS: atom_id res chain seq x y z
N MET A 1 30.12 45.97 -6.74
CA MET A 1 29.64 44.59 -7.03
C MET A 1 30.70 43.77 -7.78
N GLU A 2 31.54 44.41 -8.61
CA GLU A 2 32.59 43.75 -9.41
C GLU A 2 33.69 43.06 -8.60
N ASN A 3 34.08 43.59 -7.44
CA ASN A 3 35.15 42.98 -6.63
C ASN A 3 34.76 41.61 -6.06
N LYS A 4 33.49 41.41 -5.67
CA LYS A 4 32.99 40.12 -5.17
C LYS A 4 32.95 39.05 -6.27
N LEU A 5 32.59 39.45 -7.50
CA LEU A 5 32.62 38.57 -8.67
C LEU A 5 34.05 38.16 -9.06
N LYS A 6 35.03 39.05 -8.87
CA LYS A 6 36.44 38.77 -9.14
C LYS A 6 37.03 37.77 -8.15
N GLU A 7 36.67 37.87 -6.86
CA GLU A 7 37.07 36.90 -5.84
C GLU A 7 36.43 35.52 -6.05
N LEU A 8 35.15 35.46 -6.42
CA LEU A 8 34.45 34.19 -6.68
C LEU A 8 35.08 33.44 -7.87
N ARG A 9 35.45 34.16 -8.93
CA ARG A 9 36.13 33.58 -10.10
C ARG A 9 37.54 33.09 -9.77
N SER A 10 38.22 33.76 -8.83
CA SER A 10 39.55 33.35 -8.36
C SER A 10 39.49 32.09 -7.49
N SER A 11 38.46 31.95 -6.64
CA SER A 11 38.32 30.78 -5.77
C SER A 11 37.86 29.53 -6.55
N MET A 12 36.98 29.69 -7.53
CA MET A 12 36.55 28.57 -8.40
C MET A 12 37.68 28.01 -9.27
N ASN A 13 38.66 28.84 -9.65
CA ASN A 13 39.84 28.36 -10.38
C ASN A 13 40.85 27.61 -9.49
N GLN A 14 40.77 27.75 -8.16
CA GLN A 14 41.63 27.00 -7.23
C GLN A 14 41.09 25.61 -6.89
N THR A 15 39.80 25.35 -7.07
CA THR A 15 39.16 24.04 -6.83
C THR A 15 39.16 23.10 -8.03
N VAL A 16 39.66 23.54 -9.19
CA VAL A 16 39.98 22.62 -10.29
C VAL A 16 41.20 21.80 -9.87
N LEU A 17 40.97 20.51 -9.64
CA LEU A 17 41.98 19.51 -9.28
C LEU A 17 43.27 19.75 -10.07
N LYS A 18 44.31 20.25 -9.40
CA LYS A 18 45.65 20.28 -9.99
C LYS A 18 45.98 18.84 -10.36
N ASN A 19 46.29 18.59 -11.63
CA ASN A 19 46.86 17.31 -12.06
C ASN A 19 48.12 17.06 -11.23
N GLY A 20 47.99 16.25 -10.19
CA GLY A 20 49.10 15.85 -9.35
C GLY A 20 50.07 15.04 -10.21
N SER A 21 51.20 15.64 -10.58
CA SER A 21 52.27 14.92 -11.26
C SER A 21 52.95 13.99 -10.24
N LEU A 22 52.36 12.81 -10.03
CA LEU A 22 53.02 11.75 -9.28
C LEU A 22 54.23 11.27 -10.09
N ASN A 23 55.41 11.28 -9.46
CA ASN A 23 56.62 10.78 -10.10
C ASN A 23 56.51 9.25 -10.24
N SER A 24 57.16 8.67 -11.25
CA SER A 24 57.05 7.24 -11.58
C SER A 24 57.35 6.30 -10.40
N ALA A 25 58.23 6.69 -9.46
CA ALA A 25 58.55 5.93 -8.26
C ALA A 25 57.37 5.88 -7.26
N GLU A 26 56.61 6.96 -7.12
CA GLU A 26 55.44 6.99 -6.24
C GLU A 26 54.29 6.15 -6.82
N LYS A 27 54.11 6.19 -8.14
CA LYS A 27 53.16 5.31 -8.83
C LYS A 27 53.54 3.84 -8.60
N HIS A 28 54.83 3.51 -8.71
CA HIS A 28 55.30 2.14 -8.50
C HIS A 28 55.10 1.67 -7.06
N ARG A 29 55.34 2.55 -6.07
CA ARG A 29 55.12 2.24 -4.64
C ARG A 29 53.65 2.00 -4.31
N ILE A 30 52.75 2.81 -4.87
CA ILE A 30 51.30 2.61 -4.67
C ILE A 30 50.86 1.28 -5.30
N LEU A 31 51.38 0.97 -6.49
CA LEU A 31 51.06 -0.27 -7.19
C LEU A 31 51.55 -1.51 -6.42
N GLU A 32 52.76 -1.47 -5.85
CA GLU A 32 53.27 -2.55 -4.99
C GLU A 32 52.44 -2.72 -3.72
N ASN A 33 52.04 -1.63 -3.06
CA ASN A 33 51.23 -1.71 -1.85
C ASN A 33 49.83 -2.29 -2.11
N VAL A 34 49.27 -2.06 -3.30
CA VAL A 34 47.99 -2.65 -3.72
C VAL A 34 48.15 -4.13 -4.07
N LEU A 35 49.24 -4.51 -4.76
CA LEU A 35 49.48 -5.90 -5.16
C LEU A 35 49.91 -6.80 -4.00
N ASN A 36 50.68 -6.26 -3.05
CA ASN A 36 51.25 -7.02 -1.93
C ASN A 36 50.48 -6.85 -0.61
N GLY A 37 49.34 -6.17 -0.63
CA GLY A 37 48.48 -5.95 0.53
C GLY A 37 47.81 -7.23 1.04
N HIS A 38 48.55 -8.05 1.79
CA HIS A 38 48.01 -9.14 2.59
C HIS A 38 47.12 -8.57 3.72
N VAL A 39 45.81 -8.64 3.52
CA VAL A 39 44.82 -8.36 4.57
C VAL A 39 44.87 -9.48 5.60
N SER A 40 45.53 -9.22 6.73
CA SER A 40 45.43 -10.08 7.92
C SER A 40 44.00 -10.02 8.48
N LYS A 41 43.16 -10.99 8.08
CA LYS A 41 41.85 -11.22 8.68
C LYS A 41 42.03 -11.76 10.10
N LYS A 42 41.83 -10.92 11.12
CA LYS A 42 41.57 -11.38 12.49
C LYS A 42 40.16 -11.97 12.54
N ASN A 43 40.08 -13.29 12.70
CA ASN A 43 38.84 -14.04 12.83
C ASN A 43 38.17 -13.78 14.19
N ASN A 44 37.24 -12.83 14.25
CA ASN A 44 36.34 -12.65 15.40
C ASN A 44 35.09 -13.53 15.23
N PHE A 45 35.22 -14.84 15.49
CA PHE A 45 34.13 -15.82 15.33
C PHE A 45 32.97 -15.66 16.33
N ILE A 46 33.14 -14.87 17.39
CA ILE A 46 32.15 -14.78 18.49
C ILE A 46 31.09 -13.69 18.23
N ALA A 47 31.44 -12.61 17.53
CA ALA A 47 30.52 -11.52 17.22
C ALA A 47 29.28 -11.92 16.38
N PRO A 48 29.39 -12.76 15.32
CA PRO A 48 28.21 -13.10 14.52
C PRO A 48 27.24 -14.04 15.25
N ILE A 49 27.73 -14.93 16.12
CA ILE A 49 26.86 -15.89 16.84
C ILE A 49 25.98 -15.17 17.87
N LEU A 50 26.55 -14.18 18.58
CA LEU A 50 25.81 -13.38 19.56
C LEU A 50 24.75 -12.50 18.89
N SER A 51 25.02 -11.99 17.69
CA SER A 51 24.06 -11.21 16.90
C SER A 51 22.85 -12.05 16.47
N VAL A 52 23.07 -13.30 16.03
CA VAL A 52 21.97 -14.18 15.58
C VAL A 52 21.07 -14.60 16.76
N ALA A 53 21.66 -14.89 17.91
CA ALA A 53 20.90 -15.23 19.12
C ALA A 53 20.02 -14.07 19.59
N LEU A 54 20.52 -12.83 19.54
CA LEU A 54 19.75 -11.64 19.91
C LEU A 54 18.58 -11.39 18.93
N SER A 55 18.81 -11.57 17.63
CA SER A 55 17.77 -11.41 16.60
C SER A 55 16.66 -12.46 16.73
N LEU A 56 16.99 -13.70 17.10
CA LEU A 56 15.99 -14.75 17.33
C LEU A 56 15.11 -14.43 18.55
N VAL A 57 15.69 -13.97 19.66
CA VAL A 57 14.90 -13.56 20.85
C VAL A 57 13.96 -12.41 20.52
N PHE A 58 14.40 -11.44 19.69
CA PHE A 58 13.58 -10.32 19.26
C PHE A 58 12.42 -10.76 18.34
N MET A 59 12.66 -11.71 17.43
CA MET A 59 11.62 -12.30 16.57
C MET A 59 10.55 -13.06 17.37
N PHE A 60 10.94 -13.86 18.37
CA PHE A 60 9.99 -14.60 19.20
C PHE A 60 9.15 -13.69 20.10
N SER A 61 9.69 -12.57 20.56
CA SER A 61 8.95 -11.61 21.40
C SER A 61 7.96 -10.76 20.58
N ILE A 62 8.27 -10.42 19.33
CA ILE A 62 7.31 -9.73 18.45
C ILE A 62 6.22 -10.69 17.96
N GLY A 63 6.59 -11.91 17.52
CA GLY A 63 5.63 -12.87 16.97
C GLY A 63 4.63 -13.42 17.99
N SER A 64 5.02 -13.55 19.26
CA SER A 64 4.07 -13.94 20.32
C SER A 64 3.12 -12.79 20.69
N TYR A 65 3.60 -11.53 20.63
CA TYR A 65 2.77 -10.37 20.94
C TYR A 65 1.70 -10.09 19.88
N THR A 66 1.99 -10.34 18.60
CA THR A 66 0.97 -10.22 17.53
C THR A 66 -0.04 -11.36 17.57
N TYR A 67 0.38 -12.58 17.88
CA TYR A 67 -0.50 -13.75 17.92
C TYR A 67 -1.56 -13.67 19.04
N TYR A 68 -1.20 -13.23 20.24
CA TYR A 68 -2.14 -13.12 21.36
C TYR A 68 -3.13 -11.95 21.24
N ASN A 69 -2.79 -10.91 20.47
CA ASN A 69 -3.65 -9.72 20.31
C ASN A 69 -4.58 -9.78 19.09
N LEU A 70 -4.27 -10.60 18.06
CA LEU A 70 -5.11 -10.70 16.86
C LEU A 70 -6.23 -11.74 16.93
N PHE A 71 -6.23 -12.67 17.90
CA PHE A 71 -7.22 -13.75 17.95
C PHE A 71 -7.81 -13.98 19.36
N PRO A 72 -8.73 -13.12 19.83
CA PRO A 72 -9.59 -13.46 20.95
C PRO A 72 -10.64 -14.50 20.52
N ASP A 73 -10.66 -15.62 21.24
CA ASP A 73 -11.51 -16.79 21.05
C ASP A 73 -13.01 -16.42 21.12
N THR A 74 -13.73 -16.45 20.00
CA THR A 74 -15.19 -16.33 19.97
C THR A 74 -15.81 -17.56 19.31
N ARG A 75 -15.99 -18.61 20.11
CA ARG A 75 -16.95 -19.68 19.83
C ARG A 75 -18.20 -19.44 20.66
N HIS A 76 -19.29 -19.02 20.04
CA HIS A 76 -20.63 -19.35 20.49
C HIS A 76 -21.55 -19.58 19.29
N SER A 77 -22.25 -20.71 19.39
CA SER A 77 -23.19 -21.29 18.46
C SER A 77 -24.58 -20.65 18.57
N ASP A 78 -25.36 -20.69 17.47
CA ASP A 78 -26.57 -21.54 17.32
C ASP A 78 -27.78 -20.91 16.57
N ILE A 79 -28.35 -21.74 15.68
CA ILE A 79 -29.77 -21.92 15.28
C ILE A 79 -30.38 -21.07 14.11
N SER A 80 -30.37 -21.69 12.92
CA SER A 80 -31.46 -22.14 12.00
C SER A 80 -32.72 -21.29 11.64
N PRO A 81 -33.33 -21.56 10.45
CA PRO A 81 -34.12 -20.62 9.64
C PRO A 81 -35.64 -20.92 9.60
N PRO A 82 -36.41 -20.17 8.77
CA PRO A 82 -37.52 -20.83 8.07
C PRO A 82 -37.69 -20.47 6.57
N ASP A 83 -38.10 -21.50 5.84
CA ASP A 83 -38.70 -21.56 4.49
C ASP A 83 -40.00 -20.73 4.33
N THR A 84 -40.32 -20.35 3.08
CA THR A 84 -41.52 -20.82 2.31
C THR A 84 -41.90 -19.86 1.15
N THR A 85 -41.53 -20.24 -0.08
CA THR A 85 -42.33 -20.43 -1.32
C THR A 85 -43.63 -19.65 -1.64
N MET A 86 -43.69 -19.07 -2.87
CA MET A 86 -44.58 -19.39 -4.03
C MET A 86 -45.32 -18.24 -4.76
N SER A 87 -45.44 -18.47 -6.09
CA SER A 87 -46.42 -17.97 -7.09
C SER A 87 -46.04 -16.65 -7.80
N GLU A 88 -45.74 -16.56 -9.10
CA GLU A 88 -46.19 -17.15 -10.39
C GLU A 88 -47.00 -16.15 -11.24
N SER A 89 -46.56 -16.06 -12.51
CA SER A 89 -47.18 -15.44 -13.70
C SER A 89 -47.05 -13.92 -13.87
N VAL A 90 -46.44 -13.49 -14.99
CA VAL A 90 -47.21 -13.07 -16.19
C VAL A 90 -46.28 -13.11 -17.40
N ASP A 91 -46.57 -14.06 -18.28
CA ASP A 91 -45.92 -14.30 -19.56
C ASP A 91 -46.72 -13.58 -20.67
N ARG A 92 -46.16 -12.48 -21.22
CA ARG A 92 -46.45 -11.98 -22.60
C ARG A 92 -45.70 -10.69 -22.95
N LYS A 93 -44.38 -10.77 -23.15
CA LYS A 93 -43.64 -9.86 -24.06
C LYS A 93 -42.31 -10.43 -24.59
N ILE A 94 -42.15 -11.73 -24.49
CA ILE A 94 -40.94 -12.48 -24.87
C ILE A 94 -40.98 -12.75 -26.38
N LYS A 95 -40.39 -11.86 -27.19
CA LYS A 95 -39.75 -12.29 -28.45
C LYS A 95 -38.82 -11.27 -29.12
N VAL A 96 -38.64 -10.07 -28.55
CA VAL A 96 -37.70 -9.08 -29.10
C VAL A 96 -36.70 -8.60 -28.03
N GLU A 97 -37.09 -8.60 -26.75
CA GLU A 97 -36.25 -8.29 -25.57
C GLU A 97 -35.26 -9.44 -25.25
N THR A 98 -35.66 -10.68 -25.51
CA THR A 98 -34.90 -11.89 -25.16
C THR A 98 -33.56 -12.00 -25.89
N ALA A 99 -33.40 -11.41 -27.07
CA ALA A 99 -32.12 -11.45 -27.82
C ALA A 99 -31.13 -10.34 -27.40
N LEU A 100 -31.61 -9.33 -26.67
CA LEU A 100 -30.79 -8.30 -26.03
C LEU A 100 -30.43 -8.71 -24.60
N GLU A 101 -31.40 -9.18 -23.80
CA GLU A 101 -31.14 -9.74 -22.45
C GLU A 101 -30.25 -11.00 -22.48
N GLU A 102 -30.35 -11.86 -23.51
CA GLU A 102 -29.48 -13.04 -23.62
C GLU A 102 -28.04 -12.66 -24.05
N LYS A 103 -27.84 -11.50 -24.68
CA LYS A 103 -26.49 -10.95 -24.96
C LYS A 103 -25.94 -10.15 -23.78
N GLU A 104 -26.81 -9.46 -23.05
CA GLU A 104 -26.45 -8.67 -21.88
C GLU A 104 -26.12 -9.60 -20.71
N SER A 105 -26.97 -10.58 -20.38
CA SER A 105 -26.68 -11.58 -19.33
C SER A 105 -25.51 -12.51 -19.67
N ALA A 106 -25.28 -12.84 -20.95
CA ALA A 106 -24.09 -13.60 -21.35
C ALA A 106 -22.79 -12.77 -21.30
N LYS A 107 -22.90 -11.44 -21.40
CA LYS A 107 -21.78 -10.51 -21.23
C LYS A 107 -21.52 -10.27 -19.74
N GLU A 108 -22.57 -10.09 -18.96
CA GLU A 108 -22.56 -9.93 -17.50
C GLU A 108 -21.92 -11.14 -16.80
N ASP A 109 -22.28 -12.38 -17.17
CA ASP A 109 -21.64 -13.61 -16.63
C ASP A 109 -20.17 -13.79 -17.07
N ASN A 110 -19.72 -13.10 -18.12
CA ASN A 110 -18.31 -13.13 -18.52
C ASN A 110 -17.50 -12.05 -17.79
N ASP A 111 -18.08 -10.87 -17.57
CA ASP A 111 -17.41 -9.74 -16.95
C ASP A 111 -17.06 -10.02 -15.47
N LYS A 112 -17.83 -10.90 -14.80
CA LYS A 112 -17.56 -11.39 -13.43
C LYS A 112 -16.54 -12.51 -13.33
N LYS A 113 -16.18 -13.18 -14.42
CA LYS A 113 -15.20 -14.26 -14.38
C LYS A 113 -13.82 -13.66 -14.18
N TRP A 114 -13.14 -14.12 -13.14
CA TRP A 114 -11.81 -13.65 -12.82
C TRP A 114 -10.90 -14.76 -12.29
N LYS A 115 -9.61 -14.48 -12.28
CA LYS A 115 -8.58 -15.34 -11.69
C LYS A 115 -7.48 -14.50 -11.05
N ASP A 116 -6.86 -15.08 -10.03
CA ASP A 116 -5.60 -14.59 -9.48
C ASP A 116 -4.45 -15.00 -10.41
N VAL A 117 -3.65 -14.03 -10.84
CA VAL A 117 -2.48 -14.23 -11.71
C VAL A 117 -1.19 -13.73 -11.05
N THR A 118 -1.20 -13.57 -9.73
CA THR A 118 -0.05 -13.11 -8.94
C THR A 118 1.17 -14.00 -9.18
N VAL A 119 2.28 -13.38 -9.59
CA VAL A 119 3.57 -14.04 -9.78
C VAL A 119 4.56 -13.54 -8.75
N LEU A 120 5.00 -14.45 -7.88
CA LEU A 120 5.94 -14.13 -6.80
C LEU A 120 7.39 -14.28 -7.25
N GLU A 121 8.25 -13.37 -6.80
CA GLU A 121 9.68 -13.47 -7.02
C GLU A 121 10.28 -14.61 -6.19
N GLN A 122 11.08 -15.46 -6.84
CA GLN A 122 11.71 -16.58 -6.16
C GLN A 122 12.72 -16.11 -5.10
N GLY A 123 12.57 -16.62 -3.89
CA GLY A 123 13.47 -16.31 -2.77
C GLY A 123 13.11 -15.02 -2.02
N THR A 124 12.12 -14.26 -2.48
CA THR A 124 11.57 -13.11 -1.76
C THR A 124 10.59 -13.58 -0.70
N LYS A 125 10.70 -13.03 0.51
CA LYS A 125 9.72 -13.22 1.59
C LYS A 125 8.81 -12.01 1.63
N TYR A 126 7.51 -12.28 1.58
CA TYR A 126 6.47 -11.26 1.70
C TYR A 126 5.90 -11.30 3.11
N ASP A 127 5.70 -10.13 3.70
CA ASP A 127 5.08 -9.90 5.00
C ASP A 127 3.57 -9.63 4.91
N MET A 128 2.99 -9.93 3.75
CA MET A 128 1.57 -9.81 3.41
C MET A 128 1.05 -11.10 2.77
N ALA A 129 -0.28 -11.22 2.67
CA ALA A 129 -0.89 -12.27 1.88
C ALA A 129 -0.47 -12.15 0.40
N THR A 130 -0.25 -13.29 -0.25
CA THR A 130 0.32 -13.37 -1.61
C THR A 130 -0.68 -13.90 -2.66
N ASN A 131 -1.97 -13.79 -2.37
CA ASN A 131 -3.06 -14.04 -3.31
C ASN A 131 -4.16 -13.00 -3.08
N ALA A 132 -4.95 -12.71 -4.10
CA ALA A 132 -5.92 -11.63 -4.14
C ALA A 132 -6.97 -11.75 -3.02
N LYS A 133 -7.52 -12.95 -2.82
CA LYS A 133 -8.54 -13.22 -1.79
C LYS A 133 -8.08 -12.87 -0.39
N ASP A 134 -7.00 -13.50 0.05
CA ASP A 134 -6.43 -13.29 1.38
C ASP A 134 -5.90 -11.86 1.55
N TYR A 135 -5.40 -11.26 0.46
CA TYR A 135 -4.91 -9.90 0.46
C TYR A 135 -6.02 -8.89 0.68
N ILE A 136 -7.12 -8.97 -0.08
CA ILE A 136 -8.28 -8.09 0.10
C ILE A 136 -8.85 -8.23 1.50
N ALA A 137 -9.05 -9.46 2.01
CA ALA A 137 -9.51 -9.69 3.38
C ALA A 137 -8.56 -9.11 4.44
N SER A 138 -7.25 -9.17 4.20
CA SER A 138 -6.26 -8.58 5.11
C SER A 138 -6.26 -7.05 5.05
N ALA A 139 -6.31 -6.46 3.85
CA ALA A 139 -6.35 -5.03 3.62
C ALA A 139 -7.63 -4.41 4.21
N ASN A 140 -8.79 -5.04 3.93
CA ASN A 140 -10.10 -4.66 4.48
C ASN A 140 -10.06 -4.61 6.01
N ARG A 141 -9.55 -5.66 6.66
CA ARG A 141 -9.41 -5.67 8.12
C ARG A 141 -8.46 -4.61 8.64
N SER A 142 -7.34 -4.34 7.96
CA SER A 142 -6.33 -3.38 8.43
C SER A 142 -6.85 -1.95 8.36
N ILE A 143 -7.44 -1.55 7.24
CA ILE A 143 -7.89 -0.16 7.01
C ILE A 143 -9.10 0.23 7.89
N HIS A 144 -9.85 -0.75 8.39
CA HIS A 144 -10.97 -0.52 9.31
C HIS A 144 -10.56 -0.55 10.78
N GLN A 145 -9.29 -0.81 11.09
CA GLN A 145 -8.82 -0.68 12.47
C GLN A 145 -8.73 0.79 12.87
N ILE A 146 -9.19 1.07 14.08
CA ILE A 146 -8.92 2.34 14.74
C ILE A 146 -7.53 2.25 15.35
N PRO A 147 -6.63 3.23 15.13
CA PRO A 147 -5.29 3.19 15.71
C PRO A 147 -5.38 3.07 17.24
N ALA A 148 -4.66 2.09 17.80
CA ALA A 148 -4.65 1.89 19.25
C ALA A 148 -4.23 3.18 19.97
N PRO A 149 -4.92 3.59 21.06
CA PRO A 149 -4.60 4.83 21.77
C PRO A 149 -3.16 4.88 22.31
N ASP A 150 -2.57 3.72 22.57
CA ASP A 150 -1.20 3.55 23.02
C ASP A 150 -0.21 3.29 21.87
N SER A 151 -0.63 3.38 20.62
CA SER A 151 0.28 3.24 19.48
C SER A 151 1.37 4.30 19.52
N LYS A 152 2.57 3.94 19.05
CA LYS A 152 3.71 4.87 18.99
C LYS A 152 3.44 6.11 18.11
N LEU A 153 2.47 6.04 17.20
CA LEU A 153 2.04 7.16 16.37
C LEU A 153 1.26 8.16 17.23
N ILE A 154 0.20 7.70 17.90
CA ILE A 154 -0.61 8.55 18.77
C ILE A 154 0.23 9.12 19.93
N GLN A 155 1.07 8.30 20.58
CA GLN A 155 1.97 8.76 21.63
C GLN A 155 2.94 9.86 21.18
N ARG A 156 3.25 9.91 19.87
CA ARG A 156 4.13 10.93 19.29
C ARG A 156 3.38 12.16 18.77
N GLY A 157 2.05 12.16 18.82
CA GLY A 157 1.21 13.28 18.40
C GLY A 157 0.79 13.26 16.93
N TYR A 158 0.99 12.15 16.21
CA TYR A 158 0.46 12.01 14.85
C TYR A 158 -1.08 11.89 14.91
N ASP A 159 -1.76 12.55 13.98
CA ASP A 159 -3.20 12.42 13.81
C ASP A 159 -3.60 11.07 13.20
N GLU A 160 -4.90 10.79 13.30
CA GLU A 160 -5.53 9.58 12.78
C GLU A 160 -5.40 9.45 11.25
N MET A 161 -5.50 10.55 10.50
CA MET A 161 -5.37 10.50 9.04
C MET A 161 -3.95 10.11 8.60
N TYR A 162 -2.93 10.40 9.40
CA TYR A 162 -1.59 9.90 9.12
C TYR A 162 -1.48 8.38 9.31
N PHE A 163 -2.21 7.78 10.26
CA PHE A 163 -2.30 6.33 10.36
C PHE A 163 -2.92 5.74 9.09
N TYR A 164 -4.05 6.28 8.64
CA TYR A 164 -4.71 5.80 7.42
C TYR A 164 -3.90 6.02 6.15
N TYR A 165 -3.09 7.08 6.07
CA TYR A 165 -2.11 7.27 5.00
C TYR A 165 -1.07 6.13 4.97
N LEU A 166 -0.59 5.67 6.13
CA LEU A 166 0.36 4.55 6.20
C LEU A 166 -0.30 3.23 5.78
N GLU A 167 -1.54 3.00 6.20
CA GLU A 167 -2.33 1.84 5.77
C GLU A 167 -2.58 1.87 4.25
N ALA A 168 -3.00 3.02 3.70
CA ALA A 168 -3.17 3.20 2.26
C ALA A 168 -1.85 2.96 1.49
N SER A 169 -0.72 3.39 2.03
CA SER A 169 0.60 3.12 1.45
C SER A 169 0.95 1.63 1.47
N ALA A 170 0.60 0.91 2.54
CA ALA A 170 0.78 -0.54 2.61
C ALA A 170 -0.12 -1.26 1.60
N ILE A 171 -1.36 -0.78 1.43
CA ILE A 171 -2.27 -1.29 0.41
C ILE A 171 -1.69 -1.07 -0.99
N GLN A 172 -1.26 0.15 -1.31
CA GLN A 172 -0.65 0.45 -2.60
C GLN A 172 0.54 -0.47 -2.92
N ASN A 173 1.40 -0.73 -1.94
CA ASN A 173 2.54 -1.62 -2.10
C ASN A 173 2.11 -3.06 -2.38
N GLY A 174 1.04 -3.54 -1.74
CA GLY A 174 0.52 -4.87 -2.00
C GLY A 174 -0.16 -4.98 -3.36
N LEU A 175 -0.87 -3.95 -3.82
CA LEU A 175 -1.45 -3.88 -5.16
C LEU A 175 -0.39 -3.88 -6.27
N ASN A 176 0.85 -3.46 -5.98
CA ASN A 176 1.96 -3.60 -6.94
C ASN A 176 2.44 -5.05 -7.10
N ILE A 177 2.05 -5.97 -6.20
CA ILE A 177 2.47 -7.37 -6.19
C ILE A 177 1.31 -8.27 -6.61
N ILE A 178 0.13 -8.04 -6.03
CA ILE A 178 -1.08 -8.82 -6.30
C ILE A 178 -1.63 -8.46 -7.66
N ALA A 179 -1.86 -9.47 -8.49
CA ALA A 179 -2.39 -9.29 -9.83
C ALA A 179 -3.62 -10.18 -10.05
N VAL A 180 -4.63 -9.60 -10.68
CA VAL A 180 -5.88 -10.27 -11.05
C VAL A 180 -6.09 -10.14 -12.56
N GLU A 181 -6.81 -11.09 -13.15
CA GLU A 181 -7.26 -11.02 -14.53
C GLU A 181 -8.77 -11.20 -14.57
N GLY A 182 -9.49 -10.24 -15.15
CA GLY A 182 -10.95 -10.21 -15.25
C GLY A 182 -11.48 -8.78 -15.33
N ILE A 183 -12.56 -8.56 -16.10
CA ILE A 183 -12.99 -7.20 -16.49
C ILE A 183 -13.38 -6.35 -15.29
N ASP A 184 -14.25 -6.85 -14.43
CA ASP A 184 -14.76 -6.06 -13.30
C ASP A 184 -13.79 -6.03 -12.12
N ILE A 185 -13.10 -7.14 -11.83
CA ILE A 185 -12.09 -7.17 -10.76
C ILE A 185 -10.89 -6.26 -11.07
N GLU A 186 -10.48 -6.13 -12.35
CA GLU A 186 -9.38 -5.24 -12.73
C GLU A 186 -9.76 -3.78 -12.48
N LYS A 187 -10.98 -3.36 -12.85
CA LYS A 187 -11.48 -2.01 -12.57
C LYS A 187 -11.49 -1.72 -11.07
N ASP A 188 -11.92 -2.69 -10.26
CA ASP A 188 -11.93 -2.55 -8.81
C ASP A 188 -10.51 -2.40 -8.24
N PHE A 189 -9.55 -3.22 -8.71
CA PHE A 189 -8.15 -3.11 -8.31
C PHE A 189 -7.51 -1.78 -8.75
N ASP A 190 -7.83 -1.30 -9.96
CA ASP A 190 -7.41 0.01 -10.44
C ASP A 190 -7.99 1.13 -9.58
N ASN A 191 -9.27 1.04 -9.20
CA ASN A 191 -9.91 2.00 -8.31
C ASN A 191 -9.30 1.99 -6.91
N LEU A 192 -9.00 0.82 -6.33
CA LEU A 192 -8.25 0.73 -5.08
C LEU A 192 -6.89 1.45 -5.20
N TYR A 193 -6.15 1.18 -6.27
CA TYR A 193 -4.84 1.82 -6.48
C TYR A 193 -4.98 3.34 -6.58
N ASN A 194 -5.92 3.83 -7.39
CA ASN A 194 -6.19 5.25 -7.57
C ASN A 194 -6.57 5.94 -6.25
N LEU A 195 -7.42 5.32 -5.43
CA LEU A 195 -7.77 5.86 -4.12
C LEU A 195 -6.55 5.96 -3.19
N THR A 196 -5.67 4.95 -3.17
CA THR A 196 -4.42 5.03 -2.39
C THR A 196 -3.49 6.15 -2.89
N MET A 197 -3.42 6.36 -4.20
CA MET A 197 -2.66 7.46 -4.82
C MET A 197 -3.21 8.83 -4.42
N ILE A 198 -4.54 9.01 -4.41
CA ILE A 198 -5.19 10.25 -3.96
C ILE A 198 -4.79 10.54 -2.50
N ILE A 199 -4.90 9.56 -1.60
CA ILE A 199 -4.51 9.71 -0.19
C ILE A 199 -3.04 10.10 -0.06
N TYR A 200 -2.16 9.50 -0.87
CA TYR A 200 -0.73 9.80 -0.87
C TYR A 200 -0.44 11.24 -1.32
N GLU A 201 -1.02 11.68 -2.43
CA GLU A 201 -0.86 13.04 -2.94
C GLU A 201 -1.41 14.10 -1.98
N GLU A 202 -2.58 13.84 -1.40
CA GLU A 202 -3.19 14.72 -0.41
C GLU A 202 -2.34 14.83 0.87
N GLN A 203 -1.76 13.72 1.34
CA GLN A 203 -0.77 13.77 2.42
C GLN A 203 0.44 14.64 2.04
N GLY A 204 0.88 14.60 0.77
CA GLY A 204 1.90 15.51 0.24
C GLY A 204 1.51 16.98 0.41
N LYS A 205 0.27 17.36 0.05
CA LYS A 205 -0.26 18.73 0.18
C LYS A 205 -0.30 19.22 1.63
N ARG A 206 -0.49 18.31 2.60
CA ARG A 206 -0.40 18.62 4.04
C ARG A 206 1.00 19.05 4.47
N THR A 207 2.03 18.57 3.78
CA THR A 207 3.44 18.92 4.03
C THR A 207 3.96 20.06 3.17
N ASP A 208 3.20 20.47 2.14
CA ASP A 208 3.64 21.48 1.19
C ASP A 208 3.81 22.87 1.84
N GLY A 209 4.94 23.52 1.55
CA GLY A 209 5.32 24.81 2.10
C GLY A 209 5.71 24.80 3.59
N VAL A 210 5.78 23.64 4.24
CA VAL A 210 6.22 23.52 5.64
C VAL A 210 7.74 23.64 5.71
N ASN A 211 8.24 24.72 6.32
CA ASN A 211 9.68 24.85 6.59
C ASN A 211 10.05 24.05 7.85
N LEU A 212 10.87 23.02 7.68
CA LEU A 212 11.36 22.15 8.75
C LEU A 212 12.79 22.48 9.20
N ASP A 213 13.35 23.63 8.80
CA ASP A 213 14.68 24.07 9.21
C ASP A 213 14.78 24.16 10.75
N GLY A 214 15.69 23.37 11.31
CA GLY A 214 15.88 23.28 12.77
C GLY A 214 14.78 22.53 13.52
N VAL A 215 13.77 22.00 12.82
CA VAL A 215 12.71 21.17 13.41
C VAL A 215 13.19 19.72 13.49
N ASN A 216 12.99 19.09 14.64
CA ASN A 216 13.23 17.66 14.76
C ASN A 216 12.27 16.92 13.84
N LYS A 217 12.76 15.97 13.02
CA LYS A 217 11.92 15.15 12.13
C LYS A 217 10.72 14.49 12.83
N PHE A 218 10.85 14.19 14.13
CA PHE A 218 9.77 13.60 14.91
C PHE A 218 8.67 14.60 15.30
N ASP A 219 8.95 15.90 15.24
CA ASP A 219 8.02 16.99 15.53
C ASP A 219 7.42 17.63 14.26
N ALA A 220 7.81 17.17 13.07
CA ALA A 220 7.37 17.73 11.80
C ALA A 220 5.83 17.71 11.63
N HIS A 221 5.17 16.69 12.20
CA HIS A 221 3.72 16.53 12.15
C HIS A 221 2.95 17.69 12.78
N LYS A 222 3.56 18.42 13.72
CA LYS A 222 2.94 19.58 14.38
C LYS A 222 2.73 20.78 13.46
N TYR A 223 3.36 20.75 12.29
CA TYR A 223 3.31 21.81 11.30
C TYR A 223 2.55 21.41 10.03
N TRP A 224 2.03 20.18 9.97
CA TRP A 224 1.22 19.75 8.85
C TRP A 224 -0.10 20.50 8.83
N LYS A 225 -0.61 20.74 7.63
CA LYS A 225 -1.97 21.24 7.45
C LYS A 225 -2.96 20.13 7.83
N GLU A 226 -4.19 20.52 8.13
CA GLU A 226 -5.30 19.59 8.33
C GLU A 226 -5.52 18.72 7.08
N PRO A 227 -6.03 17.49 7.23
CA PRO A 227 -6.46 16.66 6.11
C PRO A 227 -7.53 17.37 5.28
N THR A 228 -7.36 17.33 3.96
CA THR A 228 -8.33 17.85 3.00
C THR A 228 -9.59 16.99 2.95
N ASP A 229 -10.65 17.51 2.36
CA ASP A 229 -11.90 16.77 2.24
C ASP A 229 -11.77 15.65 1.20
N GLU A 230 -10.97 15.87 0.16
CA GLU A 230 -10.59 14.86 -0.84
C GLU A 230 -9.87 13.67 -0.20
N MET A 231 -8.96 13.91 0.74
CA MET A 231 -8.26 12.83 1.46
C MET A 231 -9.21 11.97 2.27
N LYS A 232 -10.17 12.60 2.97
CA LYS A 232 -11.16 11.90 3.80
C LYS A 232 -12.13 11.12 2.93
N LEU A 233 -12.58 11.70 1.82
CA LEU A 233 -13.49 11.05 0.89
C LEU A 233 -12.81 9.86 0.19
N ALA A 234 -11.55 9.99 -0.22
CA ALA A 234 -10.78 8.88 -0.77
C ALA A 234 -10.60 7.73 0.24
N LEU A 235 -10.37 8.04 1.52
CA LEU A 235 -10.31 7.02 2.58
C LEU A 235 -11.66 6.30 2.75
N ASP A 236 -12.76 7.04 2.80
CA ASP A 236 -14.11 6.48 2.94
C ASP A 236 -14.45 5.54 1.76
N TYR A 237 -14.14 5.97 0.52
CA TYR A 237 -14.30 5.11 -0.65
C TYR A 237 -13.37 3.89 -0.63
N LEU A 238 -12.12 4.05 -0.19
CA LEU A 238 -11.16 2.93 -0.09
C LEU A 238 -11.67 1.86 0.89
N GLN A 239 -12.17 2.29 2.05
CA GLN A 239 -12.76 1.41 3.05
C GLN A 239 -13.98 0.66 2.50
N LYS A 240 -14.92 1.39 1.89
CA LYS A 240 -16.14 0.79 1.32
C LYS A 240 -15.85 -0.17 0.17
N LEU A 241 -15.00 0.21 -0.78
CA LEU A 241 -14.62 -0.65 -1.89
C LEU A 241 -13.91 -1.92 -1.43
N LEU A 242 -13.02 -1.84 -0.43
CA LEU A 242 -12.37 -3.02 0.14
C LEU A 242 -13.38 -3.95 0.82
N ASN A 243 -14.37 -3.42 1.53
CA ASN A 243 -15.44 -4.22 2.12
C ASN A 243 -16.27 -4.92 1.04
N ASP A 244 -16.69 -4.19 0.02
CA ASP A 244 -17.56 -4.71 -1.04
C ASP A 244 -16.84 -5.81 -1.85
N LEU A 245 -15.55 -5.59 -2.14
CA LEU A 245 -14.69 -6.60 -2.76
C LEU A 245 -14.52 -7.85 -1.89
N ASP A 246 -14.27 -7.68 -0.59
CA ASP A 246 -14.13 -8.80 0.34
C ASP A 246 -15.41 -9.66 0.34
N ILE A 247 -16.58 -9.01 0.37
CA ILE A 247 -17.87 -9.68 0.26
C ILE A 247 -18.00 -10.43 -1.08
N ALA A 248 -17.68 -9.76 -2.19
CA ALA A 248 -17.84 -10.30 -3.53
C ALA A 248 -16.94 -11.52 -3.80
N ILE A 249 -15.70 -11.50 -3.32
CA ILE A 249 -14.70 -12.53 -3.68
C ILE A 249 -14.42 -13.55 -2.57
N ASN A 250 -14.70 -13.24 -1.30
CA ASN A 250 -14.41 -14.11 -0.15
C ASN A 250 -15.67 -14.63 0.54
N GLU A 251 -16.73 -13.83 0.65
CA GLU A 251 -17.95 -14.19 1.40
C GLU A 251 -19.11 -14.67 0.51
N GLU A 252 -18.83 -15.02 -0.76
CA GLU A 252 -19.84 -15.49 -1.72
C GLU A 252 -21.02 -14.51 -1.89
N GLY A 253 -20.78 -13.20 -1.75
CA GLY A 253 -21.80 -12.15 -1.81
C GLY A 253 -22.64 -12.01 -0.53
N ILE A 254 -22.29 -12.70 0.55
CA ILE A 254 -23.02 -12.64 1.82
C ILE A 254 -22.41 -11.58 2.72
N GLY A 255 -23.07 -10.43 2.83
CA GLY A 255 -22.63 -9.37 3.71
C GLY A 255 -23.39 -8.07 3.49
N GLN A 256 -23.02 -7.03 4.24
CA GLN A 256 -23.52 -5.69 3.98
C GLN A 256 -22.63 -5.02 2.93
N ASP A 257 -23.14 -4.93 1.72
CA ASP A 257 -22.51 -4.24 0.60
C ASP A 257 -22.82 -2.73 0.62
N ASN A 258 -21.85 -1.90 0.24
CA ASN A 258 -22.00 -0.46 0.10
C ASN A 258 -22.28 -0.03 -1.35
N GLY A 259 -22.07 -0.93 -2.33
CA GLY A 259 -22.40 -0.74 -3.73
C GLY A 259 -21.28 -0.11 -4.58
N TYR A 260 -20.02 -0.17 -4.15
CA TYR A 260 -18.92 0.49 -4.86
C TYR A 260 -18.05 -0.45 -5.72
N SER A 261 -18.21 -1.77 -5.57
CA SER A 261 -17.46 -2.76 -6.36
C SER A 261 -18.17 -3.08 -7.69
N TYR A 262 -17.44 -3.02 -8.79
CA TYR A 262 -17.87 -3.58 -10.07
C TYR A 262 -18.06 -5.09 -9.95
N GLN A 263 -17.13 -5.81 -9.32
CA GLN A 263 -17.21 -7.26 -9.13
C GLN A 263 -18.45 -7.69 -8.33
N GLY A 264 -18.91 -6.84 -7.40
CA GLY A 264 -20.10 -7.05 -6.57
C GLY A 264 -21.42 -6.52 -7.15
N ASP A 265 -21.45 -6.05 -8.40
CA ASP A 265 -22.64 -5.43 -9.03
C ASP A 265 -23.13 -4.18 -8.29
N GLY A 266 -22.19 -3.38 -7.79
CA GLY A 266 -22.46 -2.17 -7.02
C GLY A 266 -23.13 -1.07 -7.84
N ASP A 267 -24.18 -0.46 -7.28
CA ASP A 267 -24.98 0.60 -7.89
C ASP A 267 -24.34 2.00 -7.83
N LYS A 268 -23.19 2.14 -7.15
CA LYS A 268 -22.43 3.39 -6.97
C LYS A 268 -21.04 3.36 -7.59
N THR A 269 -20.78 2.40 -8.46
CA THR A 269 -19.53 2.31 -9.24
C THR A 269 -19.28 3.58 -10.07
N GLU A 270 -20.32 4.15 -10.67
CA GLU A 270 -20.23 5.42 -11.43
C GLU A 270 -19.90 6.63 -10.53
N GLU A 271 -20.42 6.66 -9.30
CA GLU A 271 -20.13 7.73 -8.33
C GLU A 271 -18.65 7.73 -7.96
N LEU A 272 -18.11 6.55 -7.64
CA LEU A 272 -16.70 6.37 -7.33
C LEU A 272 -15.81 6.75 -8.52
N GLN A 273 -16.16 6.28 -9.72
CA GLN A 273 -15.38 6.58 -10.92
C GLN A 273 -15.36 8.09 -11.19
N ALA A 274 -16.51 8.77 -11.07
CA ALA A 274 -16.58 10.21 -11.26
C ALA A 274 -15.72 11.00 -10.26
N PHE A 275 -15.64 10.54 -9.01
CA PHE A 275 -14.73 11.12 -8.02
C PHE A 275 -13.25 10.97 -8.44
N ILE A 276 -12.84 9.76 -8.84
CA ILE A 276 -11.47 9.47 -9.28
C ILE A 276 -11.13 10.30 -10.53
N ASP A 277 -11.99 10.29 -11.54
CA ASP A 277 -11.79 11.01 -12.80
C ASP A 277 -11.69 12.52 -12.56
N SER A 278 -12.59 13.07 -11.74
CA SER A 278 -12.55 14.49 -11.38
C SER A 278 -11.28 14.88 -10.63
N TYR A 279 -10.73 13.98 -9.79
CA TYR A 279 -9.50 14.25 -9.06
C TYR A 279 -8.29 14.33 -10.01
N PHE A 280 -8.19 13.40 -10.96
CA PHE A 280 -7.08 13.36 -11.93
C PHE A 280 -7.28 14.25 -13.16
N GLY A 281 -8.48 14.82 -13.34
CA GLY A 281 -8.79 15.77 -14.41
C GLY A 281 -9.09 15.10 -15.76
N PHE A 282 -9.72 13.94 -15.74
CA PHE A 282 -10.20 13.23 -16.93
C PHE A 282 -11.62 13.64 -17.34
#